data_AF-A0A4S5BHW1-F1
#
_entry.id   AF-A0A4S5BHW1-F1
#
_cell.length_a   1.000
_cell.length_b   1.000
_cell.length_c   1.000
_cell.angle_alpha   90.00
_cell.angle_beta   90.00
_cell.angle_gamma   90.00
#
_symmetry.space_group_name_H-M   'P 1'
#
loop_
_entity.id
_entity.type
_entity.pdbx_description
1 polymer ?
#
loop_
_entity_poly.entity_id
_entity_poly.type
_entity_poly.pdbx_seq_one_letter_code
_entity_poly.pdbx_strand_id
1 'polypeptide(L)'
;MSTGQRATAVMLLICAVCGAVGLTELRHALDYPEVLSAPPADTLALVREHWLAIGIGVVLAGVAAGLLLPITVGIVRLLPRGPHRPLLTVLGAATAGAHLTGLLFWLITVPALARRAAVPTQADHATAVFDTARTLFGVMIGEVLACLLTASWTVALLTRAARAATPRRPPLRSALPKPAAVA
;
A
#
# COMPACT_ATOMS: atom_id res chain seq x y z
N MET A 1 -23.51 -7.90 10.29
CA MET A 1 -22.55 -6.85 9.86
C MET A 1 -23.30 -5.61 9.42
N SER A 2 -22.90 -4.42 9.89
CA SER A 2 -23.44 -3.15 9.38
C SER A 2 -23.06 -2.94 7.90
N THR A 3 -23.77 -2.07 7.19
CA THR A 3 -23.46 -1.71 5.80
C THR A 3 -22.01 -1.19 5.67
N GLY A 4 -21.53 -0.40 6.64
CA GLY A 4 -20.16 0.09 6.67
C GLY A 4 -19.12 -1.02 6.87
N GLN A 5 -19.40 -2.03 7.70
CA GLN A 5 -18.51 -3.19 7.85
C GLN A 5 -18.42 -4.02 6.55
N ARG A 6 -19.56 -4.21 5.88
CA ARG A 6 -19.62 -4.92 4.59
C ARG A 6 -18.83 -4.18 3.51
N ALA A 7 -19.01 -2.86 3.40
CA ALA A 7 -18.24 -2.05 2.46
C ALA A 7 -16.72 -2.15 2.70
N THR A 8 -16.26 -2.01 3.95
CA THR A 8 -14.83 -2.16 4.29
C THR A 8 -14.30 -3.55 3.96
N ALA A 9 -15.06 -4.61 4.23
CA ALA A 9 -14.66 -5.98 3.89
C ALA A 9 -14.54 -6.19 2.38
N VAL A 10 -15.49 -5.66 1.59
CA VAL A 10 -15.44 -5.72 0.12
C VAL A 10 -14.25 -4.95 -0.41
N MET A 11 -13.99 -3.74 0.09
CA MET A 11 -12.81 -2.95 -0.30
C MET A 11 -11.50 -3.69 0.01
N LEU A 12 -11.40 -4.32 1.19
CA LEU A 12 -10.24 -5.15 1.56
C LEU A 12 -10.05 -6.33 0.59
N LEU A 13 -11.14 -7.02 0.22
CA LEU A 13 -11.09 -8.12 -0.73
C LEU A 13 -10.61 -7.65 -2.11
N ILE A 14 -11.19 -6.55 -2.63
CA ILE A 14 -10.78 -5.97 -3.91
C ILE A 14 -9.32 -5.55 -3.85
N CYS A 15 -8.89 -4.88 -2.78
CA CYS A 15 -7.50 -4.47 -2.57
C CYS A 15 -6.54 -5.67 -2.61
N ALA A 16 -6.88 -6.77 -1.92
CA ALA A 16 -6.06 -7.98 -1.88
C ALA A 16 -5.97 -8.64 -3.25
N VAL A 17 -7.11 -8.77 -3.96
CA VAL A 17 -7.16 -9.39 -5.29
C VAL A 17 -6.40 -8.54 -6.31
N CYS A 18 -6.69 -7.24 -6.41
CA CYS A 18 -6.00 -6.34 -7.33
C CYS A 18 -4.49 -6.26 -7.03
N GLY A 19 -4.10 -6.22 -5.75
CA GLY A 19 -2.70 -6.21 -5.37
C GLY A 19 -1.97 -7.50 -5.76
N ALA A 20 -2.57 -8.67 -5.49
CA ALA A 20 -1.99 -9.95 -5.85
C ALA A 20 -1.87 -10.13 -7.37
N VAL A 21 -2.97 -9.90 -8.10
CA VAL A 21 -2.98 -10.05 -9.57
C VAL A 21 -2.06 -9.02 -10.21
N GLY A 22 -2.11 -7.75 -9.78
CA GLY A 22 -1.25 -6.70 -10.31
C GLY A 22 0.24 -7.01 -10.10
N LEU A 23 0.62 -7.47 -8.91
CA LEU A 23 2.00 -7.85 -8.63
C LEU A 23 2.44 -9.08 -9.43
N THR A 24 1.56 -10.07 -9.62
CA THR A 24 1.85 -11.24 -10.46
C THR A 24 2.07 -10.86 -11.91
N GLU A 25 1.23 -9.98 -12.47
CA GLU A 25 1.41 -9.47 -13.83
C GLU A 25 2.72 -8.69 -13.97
N LEU A 26 3.07 -7.86 -12.98
CA LEU A 26 4.35 -7.13 -13.00
C LEU A 26 5.55 -8.08 -12.90
N ARG A 27 5.47 -9.15 -12.10
CA ARG A 27 6.51 -10.18 -12.04
C ARG A 27 6.68 -10.86 -13.39
N HIS A 28 5.59 -11.21 -14.05
CA HIS A 28 5.63 -11.88 -15.34
C HIS A 28 6.09 -10.96 -16.48
N ALA A 29 5.60 -9.72 -16.53
CA ALA A 29 5.78 -8.83 -17.67
C ALA A 29 7.03 -7.94 -17.56
N LEU A 30 7.52 -7.71 -16.35
CA LEU A 30 8.69 -6.86 -16.09
C LEU A 30 9.86 -7.59 -15.45
N ASP A 31 9.72 -8.84 -14.99
CA ASP A 31 10.66 -9.44 -14.04
C ASP A 31 10.87 -8.55 -12.81
N TYR A 32 9.75 -8.09 -12.23
CA TYR A 32 9.78 -7.34 -10.97
C TYR A 32 10.09 -8.26 -9.77
N PRO A 33 10.97 -7.88 -8.83
CA PRO A 33 11.64 -6.58 -8.68
C PRO A 33 12.99 -6.42 -9.39
N GLU A 34 13.52 -7.47 -10.02
CA GLU A 34 14.85 -7.49 -10.65
C GLU A 34 15.03 -6.36 -11.68
N VAL A 35 13.96 -5.97 -12.37
CA VAL A 35 13.93 -4.85 -13.32
C VAL A 35 14.41 -3.51 -12.75
N LEU A 36 14.31 -3.32 -11.44
CA LEU A 36 14.78 -2.11 -10.76
C LEU A 36 16.29 -2.06 -10.60
N SER A 37 17.00 -3.12 -10.95
CA SER A 37 18.46 -3.18 -10.99
C SER A 37 19.01 -3.42 -12.40
N ALA A 38 18.12 -3.69 -13.36
CA ALA A 38 18.48 -3.94 -14.74
C ALA A 38 19.06 -2.69 -15.43
N PRO A 39 19.84 -2.87 -16.51
CA PRO A 39 20.31 -1.76 -17.33
C PRO A 39 19.14 -0.90 -17.81
N PRO A 40 19.20 0.44 -17.69
CA PRO A 40 18.01 1.26 -17.93
C PRO A 40 17.50 1.20 -19.39
N ALA A 41 18.42 1.00 -20.35
CA ALA A 41 18.06 0.82 -21.76
C ALA A 41 17.25 -0.46 -22.00
N ASP A 42 17.61 -1.55 -21.33
CA ASP A 42 16.93 -2.85 -21.44
C ASP A 42 15.52 -2.76 -20.86
N THR A 43 15.36 -2.12 -19.69
CA THR A 43 14.04 -1.86 -19.10
C THR A 43 13.14 -1.05 -20.04
N LEU A 44 13.66 0.00 -20.67
CA LEU A 44 12.87 0.82 -21.60
C LEU A 44 12.50 0.05 -22.88
N ALA A 45 13.36 -0.87 -23.34
CA ALA A 45 13.05 -1.75 -24.46
C ALA A 45 11.93 -2.73 -24.09
N LEU A 46 12.02 -3.35 -22.92
CA LEU A 46 11.05 -4.30 -22.40
C LEU A 46 9.68 -3.64 -22.16
N VAL A 47 9.67 -2.42 -21.62
CA VAL A 47 8.43 -1.62 -21.47
C VAL A 47 7.78 -1.36 -22.82
N ARG A 48 8.56 -1.07 -23.86
CA ARG A 48 8.02 -0.88 -25.22
C ARG A 48 7.36 -2.15 -25.77
N GLU A 49 7.96 -3.31 -25.49
CA GLU A 49 7.49 -4.59 -25.98
C GLU A 49 6.24 -5.09 -25.26
N HIS A 50 6.19 -4.92 -23.94
CA HIS A 50 5.15 -5.51 -23.08
C HIS A 50 4.25 -4.48 -22.37
N TRP A 51 4.21 -3.24 -22.87
CA TRP A 51 3.51 -2.13 -22.22
C TRP A 51 2.08 -2.46 -21.76
N LEU A 52 1.31 -3.21 -22.57
CA LEU A 52 -0.07 -3.51 -22.22
C LEU A 52 -0.18 -4.32 -20.92
N ALA A 53 0.61 -5.39 -20.80
CA ALA A 53 0.62 -6.24 -19.61
C ALA A 53 1.14 -5.47 -18.39
N ILE A 54 2.19 -4.67 -18.59
CA ILE A 54 2.76 -3.79 -17.57
C ILE A 54 1.72 -2.78 -17.08
N GLY A 55 1.03 -2.11 -18.01
CA GLY A 55 0.00 -1.13 -17.69
C GLY A 55 -1.16 -1.74 -16.90
N ILE A 56 -1.60 -2.95 -17.26
CA ILE A 56 -2.61 -3.70 -16.49
C ILE A 56 -2.10 -3.96 -15.07
N GLY A 57 -0.88 -4.48 -14.92
CA GLY A 57 -0.28 -4.74 -13.62
C GLY A 57 -0.18 -3.48 -12.75
N VAL A 58 0.32 -2.37 -13.32
CA VAL A 58 0.44 -1.07 -12.64
C VAL A 58 -0.93 -0.51 -12.25
N VAL A 59 -1.95 -0.63 -13.10
CA VAL A 59 -3.31 -0.16 -12.80
C VAL A 59 -3.93 -0.96 -11.66
N LEU A 60 -3.81 -2.29 -11.69
CA LEU A 60 -4.33 -3.15 -10.62
C LEU A 60 -3.64 -2.86 -9.28
N ALA A 61 -2.31 -2.73 -9.29
CA ALA A 61 -1.55 -2.29 -8.12
C ALA A 61 -1.98 -0.88 -7.66
N GLY A 62 -2.26 0.02 -8.60
CA GLY A 62 -2.73 1.38 -8.33
C GLY A 62 -4.11 1.42 -7.67
N VAL A 63 -5.02 0.56 -8.11
CA VAL A 63 -6.34 0.38 -7.47
C VAL A 63 -6.17 -0.12 -6.04
N ALA A 64 -5.31 -1.13 -5.82
CA ALA A 64 -5.03 -1.63 -4.48
C ALA A 64 -4.45 -0.54 -3.56
N ALA A 65 -3.44 0.20 -4.04
CA ALA A 65 -2.84 1.32 -3.31
C ALA A 65 -3.87 2.43 -2.99
N GLY A 66 -4.69 2.81 -3.97
CA GLY A 66 -5.73 3.82 -3.80
C GLY A 66 -6.81 3.43 -2.79
N LEU A 67 -7.11 2.12 -2.66
CA LEU A 67 -8.06 1.61 -1.69
C LEU A 67 -7.55 1.64 -0.24
N LEU A 68 -6.24 1.75 0.00
CA LEU A 68 -5.69 1.77 1.36
C LEU A 68 -6.26 2.90 2.22
N LEU A 69 -6.47 4.10 1.65
CA LEU A 69 -7.04 5.23 2.38
C LEU A 69 -8.52 5.00 2.78
N PRO A 70 -9.47 4.70 1.85
CA PRO A 70 -10.85 4.43 2.24
C PRO A 70 -10.99 3.21 3.15
N ILE A 71 -10.16 2.17 2.97
CA ILE A 71 -10.07 1.04 3.89
C ILE A 71 -9.65 1.51 5.28
N THR A 72 -8.60 2.32 5.38
CA THR A 72 -8.13 2.88 6.65
C THR A 72 -9.24 3.67 7.35
N VAL A 73 -9.93 4.55 6.62
CA VAL A 73 -11.06 5.32 7.16
C VAL A 73 -12.18 4.39 7.64
N GLY A 74 -12.49 3.36 6.86
CA GLY A 74 -13.47 2.32 7.22
C GLY A 74 -13.11 1.62 8.52
N ILE A 75 -11.86 1.16 8.66
CA ILE A 75 -11.37 0.47 9.86
C ILE A 75 -11.33 1.41 11.08
N VAL A 76 -10.84 2.64 10.92
CA VAL A 76 -10.76 3.65 11.98
C VAL A 76 -12.14 3.99 12.55
N ARG A 77 -13.19 3.95 11.72
CA ARG A 77 -14.58 4.14 12.16
C ARG A 77 -15.09 2.99 13.03
N LEU A 78 -14.56 1.78 12.86
CA LEU A 78 -14.90 0.59 13.65
C LEU A 78 -14.14 0.52 14.99
N LEU A 79 -12.98 1.15 15.09
CA LEU A 79 -12.22 1.25 16.34
C LEU A 79 -12.90 2.21 17.34
N PRO A 80 -12.69 2.05 18.66
CA PRO A 80 -13.14 3.02 19.66
C PRO A 80 -12.66 4.45 19.34
N ARG A 81 -13.44 5.47 19.74
CA ARG A 81 -13.01 6.88 19.58
C ARG A 81 -11.75 7.13 20.40
N GLY A 82 -10.78 7.83 19.82
CA GLY A 82 -9.55 8.22 20.51
C GLY A 82 -8.55 8.95 19.61
N PRO A 83 -7.44 9.44 20.18
CA PRO A 83 -6.45 10.27 19.48
C PRO A 83 -5.65 9.53 18.40
N HIS A 84 -5.81 8.19 18.29
CA HIS A 84 -5.13 7.36 17.30
C HIS A 84 -5.76 7.42 15.91
N ARG A 85 -7.02 7.86 15.81
CA ARG A 85 -7.75 7.98 14.54
C ARG A 85 -7.04 8.89 13.53
N PRO A 86 -6.66 10.15 13.85
CA PRO A 86 -5.95 11.00 12.90
C PRO A 86 -4.60 10.41 12.49
N LEU A 87 -3.84 9.82 13.43
CA LEU A 87 -2.56 9.18 13.12
C LEU A 87 -2.71 8.05 12.10
N LEU A 88 -3.67 7.14 12.31
CA LEU A 88 -3.91 6.03 11.38
C LEU A 88 -4.35 6.53 10.01
N THR A 89 -5.24 7.52 9.94
CA THR A 89 -5.68 8.11 8.66
C THR A 89 -4.52 8.78 7.91
N VAL A 90 -3.66 9.53 8.60
CA VAL A 90 -2.47 10.16 8.00
C VAL A 90 -1.50 9.10 7.49
N LEU A 91 -1.22 8.06 8.29
CA LEU A 91 -0.36 6.95 7.84
C LEU A 91 -0.96 6.22 6.63
N GLY A 92 -2.27 5.97 6.62
CA GLY A 92 -2.95 5.34 5.48
C GLY A 92 -2.90 6.21 4.22
N ALA A 93 -3.10 7.52 4.36
CA ALA A 93 -3.00 8.48 3.26
C ALA A 93 -1.56 8.57 2.72
N ALA A 94 -0.57 8.66 3.61
CA ALA A 94 0.84 8.71 3.24
C ALA A 94 1.28 7.43 2.54
N THR A 95 0.84 6.27 3.04
CA THR A 95 1.13 4.96 2.43
C THR A 95 0.57 4.87 1.02
N ALA A 96 -0.72 5.21 0.85
CA ALA A 96 -1.37 5.24 -0.46
C ALA A 96 -0.65 6.21 -1.41
N GLY A 97 -0.32 7.41 -0.93
CA GLY A 97 0.39 8.42 -1.71
C GLY A 97 1.78 7.98 -2.18
N ALA A 98 2.56 7.33 -1.32
CA ALA A 98 3.89 6.82 -1.68
C ALA A 98 3.80 5.73 -2.76
N HIS A 99 2.92 4.74 -2.59
CA HIS A 99 2.68 3.70 -3.60
C HIS A 99 2.21 4.29 -4.93
N LEU A 100 1.20 5.17 -4.90
CA LEU A 100 0.66 5.80 -6.10
C LEU A 100 1.69 6.67 -6.81
N THR A 101 2.61 7.31 -6.09
CA THR A 101 3.69 8.10 -6.72
C THR A 101 4.60 7.21 -7.57
N GLY A 102 5.04 6.08 -7.03
CA GLY A 102 5.83 5.11 -7.79
C GLY A 102 5.07 4.55 -8.99
N LEU A 103 3.80 4.17 -8.78
CA LEU A 103 2.97 3.57 -9.83
C LEU A 103 2.61 4.57 -10.95
N LEU A 104 2.32 5.83 -10.62
CA LEU A 104 2.05 6.87 -11.62
C LEU A 104 3.29 7.21 -12.44
N PHE A 105 4.48 7.18 -11.83
CA PHE A 105 5.74 7.27 -12.58
C PHE A 105 5.83 6.14 -13.62
N TRP A 106 5.59 4.89 -13.23
CA TRP A 106 5.58 3.75 -14.14
C TRP A 106 4.48 3.82 -15.20
N LEU A 107 3.29 4.33 -14.84
CA LEU A 107 2.14 4.38 -15.76
C LEU A 107 2.28 5.48 -16.82
N ILE A 108 2.84 6.63 -16.45
CA ILE A 108 2.82 7.84 -17.28
C ILE A 108 4.20 8.15 -17.86
N THR A 109 5.21 8.20 -16.99
CA THR A 109 6.54 8.71 -17.35
C THR A 109 7.35 7.66 -18.11
N VAL A 110 7.36 6.41 -17.64
CA VAL A 110 8.19 5.36 -18.23
C VAL A 110 7.83 5.08 -19.71
N PRO A 111 6.56 4.98 -20.13
CA PRO A 111 6.22 4.78 -21.54
C PRO A 111 6.64 5.95 -22.43
N ALA A 112 6.58 7.18 -21.90
CA ALA A 112 7.02 8.37 -22.63
C ALA A 112 8.55 8.36 -22.83
N LEU A 113 9.31 7.98 -21.80
CA LEU A 113 10.75 7.82 -21.89
C LEU A 113 11.12 6.65 -22.81
N ALA A 114 10.37 5.55 -22.78
CA ALA A 114 10.61 4.39 -23.63
C ALA A 114 10.44 4.74 -25.12
N ARG A 115 9.43 5.55 -25.47
CA ARG A 115 9.27 6.07 -26.84
C ARG A 115 10.42 6.99 -27.27
N ARG A 116 10.90 7.86 -26.37
CA ARG A 116 12.05 8.73 -26.65
C ARG A 116 13.34 7.93 -26.81
N ALA A 117 13.51 6.88 -26.02
CA ALA A 117 14.68 6.00 -26.09
C ALA A 117 14.78 5.24 -27.42
N ALA A 118 13.66 5.04 -28.12
CA ALA A 118 13.65 4.44 -29.46
C ALA A 118 14.18 5.37 -30.57
N VAL A 119 14.35 6.67 -30.29
CA VAL A 119 14.92 7.64 -31.23
C VAL A 119 16.43 7.74 -30.96
N PRO A 120 17.32 7.36 -31.90
CA PRO A 120 18.76 7.28 -31.64
C PRO A 120 19.37 8.57 -31.08
N THR A 121 18.90 9.74 -31.55
CA THR A 121 19.38 11.05 -31.10
C THR A 121 18.90 11.44 -29.70
N GLN A 122 17.94 10.73 -29.12
CA GLN A 122 17.38 10.99 -27.78
C GLN A 122 17.63 9.84 -26.79
N ALA A 123 18.21 8.73 -27.26
CA ALA A 123 18.37 7.49 -26.51
C ALA A 123 19.13 7.68 -25.19
N ASP A 124 20.30 8.27 -25.26
CA ASP A 124 21.16 8.46 -24.07
C ASP A 124 20.50 9.37 -23.03
N HIS A 125 19.90 10.47 -23.49
CA HIS A 125 19.22 11.41 -22.60
C HIS A 125 17.98 10.79 -21.93
N ALA A 126 17.15 10.07 -22.70
CA ALA A 126 15.97 9.39 -22.16
C ALA A 126 16.36 8.32 -21.13
N THR A 127 17.44 7.59 -21.40
CA THR A 127 17.99 6.55 -20.52
C THR A 127 18.51 7.15 -19.21
N ALA A 128 19.27 8.26 -19.27
CA ALA A 128 19.78 8.94 -18.08
C ALA A 128 18.65 9.53 -17.20
N VAL A 129 17.63 10.13 -17.83
CA VAL A 129 16.45 10.63 -17.12
C VAL A 129 15.68 9.49 -16.47
N PHE A 130 15.48 8.38 -17.19
CA PHE A 130 14.84 7.18 -16.64
C PHE A 130 15.61 6.63 -15.45
N ASP A 131 16.93 6.56 -15.54
CA ASP A 131 17.80 6.03 -14.47
C ASP A 131 17.70 6.81 -13.16
N THR A 132 17.71 8.14 -13.27
CA THR A 132 17.53 9.02 -12.11
C THR A 132 16.11 8.92 -11.55
N ALA A 133 15.11 8.97 -12.44
CA ALA A 133 13.72 8.97 -12.03
C ALA A 133 13.25 7.62 -11.45
N ARG A 134 13.71 6.48 -11.99
CA ARG A 134 13.40 5.14 -11.44
C ARG A 134 13.96 4.98 -10.04
N THR A 135 15.15 5.52 -9.79
CA THR A 135 15.80 5.46 -8.47
C THR A 135 15.00 6.29 -7.45
N LEU A 136 14.62 7.52 -7.81
CA LEU A 136 13.89 8.40 -6.90
C LEU A 136 12.43 7.97 -6.69
N PHE A 137 11.67 7.84 -7.77
CA PHE A 137 10.22 7.61 -7.71
C PHE A 137 9.87 6.14 -7.60
N GLY A 138 10.57 5.27 -8.33
CA GLY A 138 10.37 3.82 -8.27
C GLY A 138 10.87 3.26 -6.94
N VAL A 139 12.18 3.31 -6.72
CA VAL A 139 12.82 2.63 -5.57
C VAL A 139 12.61 3.41 -4.26
N MET A 140 13.10 4.65 -4.17
CA MET A 140 13.13 5.36 -2.88
C MET A 140 11.72 5.69 -2.37
N ILE A 141 10.85 6.24 -3.23
CA ILE A 141 9.49 6.61 -2.84
C ILE A 141 8.54 5.41 -2.94
N GLY A 142 8.50 4.77 -4.11
CA GLY A 142 7.53 3.72 -4.45
C GLY A 142 7.75 2.39 -3.75
N GLU A 143 8.97 2.08 -3.31
CA GLU A 143 9.26 0.85 -2.56
C GLU A 143 9.69 1.13 -1.13
N VAL A 144 10.79 1.84 -0.91
CA VAL A 144 11.38 1.96 0.43
C VAL A 144 10.45 2.73 1.37
N LEU A 145 10.12 3.98 1.03
CA LEU A 145 9.23 4.81 1.83
C LEU A 145 7.83 4.19 1.94
N ALA A 146 7.31 3.73 0.81
CA ALA A 146 6.06 2.98 0.70
C ALA A 146 5.98 1.77 1.65
N CYS A 147 6.98 0.90 1.67
CA CYS A 147 7.05 -0.27 2.55
C CYS A 147 7.17 0.14 4.01
N LEU A 148 8.00 1.13 4.33
CA LEU A 148 8.15 1.64 5.70
C LEU A 148 6.85 2.21 6.24
N LEU A 149 6.14 2.99 5.43
CA LEU A 149 4.82 3.54 5.79
C LEU A 149 3.77 2.44 5.94
N THR A 150 3.77 1.45 5.04
CA THR A 150 2.87 0.28 5.12
C THR A 150 3.10 -0.51 6.40
N ALA A 151 4.36 -0.79 6.74
CA ALA A 151 4.74 -1.49 7.96
C ALA A 151 4.32 -0.68 9.20
N SER A 152 4.61 0.62 9.21
CA SER A 152 4.22 1.53 10.29
C SER A 152 2.71 1.59 10.49
N TRP A 153 1.95 1.72 9.40
CA TRP A 153 0.49 1.69 9.41
C TRP A 153 -0.04 0.35 9.94
N THR A 154 0.52 -0.77 9.49
CA THR A 154 0.11 -2.12 9.92
C THR A 154 0.35 -2.33 11.41
N VAL A 155 1.54 -1.99 11.91
CA VAL A 155 1.87 -2.09 13.34
C VAL A 155 0.97 -1.18 14.16
N ALA A 156 0.79 0.07 13.74
CA ALA A 156 -0.11 1.00 14.42
C ALA A 156 -1.56 0.48 14.43
N LEU A 157 -2.04 -0.12 13.35
CA LEU A 157 -3.38 -0.67 13.29
C LEU A 157 -3.55 -1.88 14.21
N LEU A 158 -2.65 -2.87 14.11
CA LEU A 158 -2.70 -4.11 14.89
C LEU A 158 -2.59 -3.86 16.39
N THR A 159 -1.67 -2.97 16.80
CA THR A 159 -1.53 -2.61 18.22
C THR A 159 -2.79 -1.98 18.81
N ARG A 160 -3.54 -1.21 18.02
CA ARG A 160 -4.80 -0.60 18.47
C ARG A 160 -5.95 -1.59 18.47
N ALA A 161 -6.02 -2.45 17.46
CA ALA A 161 -6.99 -3.54 17.42
C ALA A 161 -6.81 -4.50 18.61
N ALA A 162 -5.57 -4.89 18.92
CA ALA A 162 -5.26 -5.75 20.07
C ALA A 162 -5.67 -5.12 21.42
N ARG A 163 -5.39 -3.82 21.62
CA ARG A 163 -5.81 -3.09 22.83
C ARG A 163 -7.33 -2.96 22.96
N ALA A 164 -8.04 -2.87 21.83
CA ALA A 164 -9.51 -2.84 21.83
C ALA A 164 -10.12 -4.22 22.10
N ALA A 165 -9.44 -5.30 21.71
CA ALA A 165 -9.89 -6.68 21.89
C ALA A 165 -9.62 -7.25 23.29
N THR A 166 -8.70 -6.67 24.08
CA THR A 166 -8.46 -7.11 25.46
C THR A 166 -9.72 -6.93 26.33
N PRO A 167 -10.36 -8.02 26.80
CA PRO A 167 -11.54 -7.91 27.66
C PRO A 167 -11.14 -7.25 28.98
N ARG A 168 -11.89 -6.22 29.39
CA ARG A 168 -11.83 -5.74 30.78
C ARG A 168 -12.23 -6.90 31.68
N ARG A 169 -11.28 -7.45 32.46
CA ARG A 169 -11.62 -8.37 33.55
C ARG A 169 -12.68 -7.66 34.41
N PRO A 170 -13.87 -8.25 34.63
CA PRO A 170 -14.82 -7.68 35.57
C PRO A 170 -14.12 -7.56 36.94
N PRO A 171 -14.37 -6.48 37.71
CA PRO A 171 -13.82 -6.40 39.06
C PRO A 171 -14.28 -7.65 39.81
N LEU A 172 -13.34 -8.38 40.42
CA LEU A 172 -13.69 -9.42 41.37
C LEU A 172 -14.56 -8.74 42.42
N ARG A 173 -15.87 -9.00 42.40
CA ARG A 173 -16.71 -8.71 43.56
C ARG A 173 -16.13 -9.55 44.68
N SER A 174 -15.45 -8.91 45.63
CA SER A 174 -15.13 -9.53 46.90
C SER A 174 -16.45 -9.87 47.58
N ALA A 175 -16.93 -11.08 47.33
CA ALA A 175 -17.96 -11.70 48.14
C ALA A 175 -17.31 -12.07 49.48
N LEU A 176 -16.99 -11.06 50.28
CA LEU A 176 -16.73 -11.26 51.70
C LEU A 176 -18.10 -11.43 52.36
N PRO A 177 -18.43 -12.61 52.92
CA PRO A 177 -19.63 -12.76 53.72
C PRO A 177 -19.54 -11.80 54.91
N LYS A 178 -20.60 -11.00 55.12
CA LYS A 178 -20.76 -10.24 56.37
C LYS A 178 -20.75 -11.24 57.53
N PRO A 179 -19.92 -11.07 58.57
CA PRO A 179 -20.02 -11.90 59.76
C PRO A 179 -21.41 -11.67 60.38
N ALA A 180 -22.11 -12.77 60.63
CA ALA A 180 -23.38 -12.75 61.33
C ALA A 180 -23.14 -12.18 62.73
N ALA A 181 -23.88 -11.13 63.09
CA ALA A 181 -23.94 -10.65 64.45
C ALA A 181 -24.60 -11.75 65.30
N VAL A 182 -23.82 -12.32 66.23
CA VAL A 182 -24.36 -13.16 67.30
C VAL A 182 -24.89 -12.21 68.36
N ALA A 183 -26.19 -12.35 68.66
CA ALA A 183 -26.91 -11.64 69.71
C ALA A 183 -26.59 -12.20 71.10
#